data_AF-A0A935YPA6-F1
#
_entry.id   AF-A0A935YPA6-F1
#
_cell.length_a   1.000
_cell.length_b   1.000
_cell.length_c   1.000
_cell.angle_alpha   90.00
_cell.angle_beta   90.00
_cell.angle_gamma   90.00
#
_symmetry.space_group_name_H-M   'P 1'
#
loop_
_entity.id
_entity.type
_entity.pdbx_description
1 polymer ?
#
loop_
_entity_poly.entity_id
_entity_poly.type
_entity_poly.pdbx_seq_one_letter_code
_entity_poly.pdbx_strand_id
1 'polypeptide(L)'
;MSEEDDNRRKRVAFRCHHTGMRENDLLFGAFVDRHLHELSDADVDWLERLVMEHDDLDLNNWMTGRAPVPVELDHPVMRALKSFKFTV
;
A
#
# COMPACT_ATOMS: atom_id res chain seq x y z
N MET A 1 -2.38 10.90 20.42
CA MET A 1 -1.81 9.98 19.41
C MET A 1 -0.83 9.11 20.17
N SER A 2 -1.19 7.85 20.40
CA SER A 2 -0.43 6.92 21.25
C SER A 2 0.79 6.40 20.50
N GLU A 3 1.92 6.16 21.18
CA GLU A 3 3.18 5.66 20.60
C GLU A 3 3.00 4.35 19.79
N GLU A 4 1.98 3.58 20.09
CA GLU A 4 1.65 2.31 19.43
C GLU A 4 1.20 2.49 17.96
N ASP A 5 0.51 3.59 17.66
CA ASP A 5 -0.03 3.89 16.33
C ASP A 5 1.08 4.38 15.37
N ASP A 6 2.03 5.16 15.87
CA ASP A 6 3.23 5.57 15.13
C ASP A 6 4.13 4.37 14.80
N ASN A 7 4.31 3.45 15.76
CA ASN A 7 5.06 2.22 15.53
C ASN A 7 4.39 1.30 14.50
N ARG A 8 3.05 1.20 14.50
CA ARG A 8 2.33 0.43 13.47
C ARG A 8 2.54 1.05 12.09
N ARG A 9 2.33 2.35 11.92
CA ARG A 9 2.53 3.04 10.64
C ARG A 9 3.95 2.83 10.11
N LYS A 10 4.98 2.97 10.95
CA LYS A 10 6.38 2.72 10.57
C LYS A 10 6.62 1.29 10.08
N ARG A 11 6.01 0.28 10.72
CA ARG A 11 6.11 -1.12 10.28
C ARG A 11 5.46 -1.33 8.91
N VAL A 12 4.27 -0.76 8.69
CA VAL A 12 3.58 -0.85 7.39
C VAL A 12 4.40 -0.17 6.29
N ALA A 13 4.91 1.04 6.56
CA ALA A 13 5.78 1.75 5.64
C ALA A 13 7.01 0.93 5.28
N PHE A 14 7.72 0.42 6.29
CA PHE A 14 8.90 -0.41 6.08
C PHE A 14 8.61 -1.61 5.17
N ARG A 15 7.48 -2.29 5.34
CA ARG A 15 7.10 -3.42 4.49
C ARG A 15 6.72 -3.00 3.07
N CYS A 16 6.09 -1.83 2.91
CA CYS A 16 5.83 -1.24 1.58
C CYS A 16 7.12 -0.88 0.82
N HIS A 17 8.23 -0.61 1.54
CA HIS A 17 9.55 -0.37 0.96
C HIS A 17 10.44 -1.63 0.84
N HIS A 18 9.94 -2.80 1.25
CA HIS A 18 10.64 -4.08 1.20
C HIS A 18 9.77 -5.17 0.58
N THR A 19 9.01 -4.79 -0.45
CA THR A 19 8.41 -5.72 -1.39
C THR A 19 9.52 -6.36 -2.23
N GLY A 20 9.40 -7.63 -2.61
CA GLY A 20 10.42 -8.33 -3.42
C GLY A 20 10.61 -7.76 -4.82
N MET A 21 9.87 -6.70 -5.18
CA MET A 21 9.78 -6.11 -6.50
C MET A 21 9.96 -4.59 -6.43
N ARG A 22 11.03 -4.10 -7.07
CA ARG A 22 11.41 -2.68 -7.06
C ARG A 22 10.30 -1.73 -7.53
N GLU A 23 9.49 -2.15 -8.50
CA GLU A 23 8.36 -1.36 -9.00
C GLU A 23 7.30 -1.13 -7.91
N ASN A 24 7.02 -2.17 -7.11
CA ASN A 24 6.12 -2.05 -5.96
C ASN A 24 6.75 -1.18 -4.87
N ASP A 25 8.03 -1.38 -4.56
CA ASP A 25 8.71 -0.57 -3.53
C ASP A 25 8.62 0.93 -3.85
N LEU A 26 8.79 1.29 -5.12
CA LEU A 26 8.71 2.68 -5.56
C LEU A 26 7.27 3.21 -5.45
N LEU A 27 6.28 2.42 -5.87
CA LEU A 27 4.89 2.83 -5.89
C LEU A 27 4.27 2.89 -4.49
N PHE A 28 4.32 1.77 -3.76
CA PHE A 28 3.81 1.65 -2.40
C PHE A 28 4.60 2.53 -1.45
N GLY A 29 5.94 2.52 -1.54
CA GLY A 29 6.81 3.39 -0.75
C GLY A 29 6.50 4.87 -0.94
N ALA A 30 6.43 5.36 -2.17
CA ALA A 30 6.11 6.77 -2.42
C ALA A 30 4.68 7.15 -2.01
N PHE A 31 3.74 6.19 -2.04
CA PHE A 31 2.38 6.38 -1.56
C PHE A 31 2.33 6.49 -0.03
N VAL A 32 2.97 5.57 0.70
CA VAL A 32 2.99 5.63 2.17
C VAL A 32 3.74 6.86 2.67
N ASP A 33 4.87 7.22 2.06
CA ASP A 33 5.60 8.44 2.44
C ASP A 33 4.73 9.70 2.35
N ARG A 34 3.81 9.75 1.38
CA ARG A 34 2.93 10.91 1.16
C ARG A 34 1.62 10.84 1.92
N HIS A 35 0.99 9.67 2.01
CA HIS A 35 -0.40 9.56 2.48
C HIS A 35 -0.55 8.86 3.82
N LEU A 36 0.46 8.15 4.32
CA LEU A 36 0.34 7.34 5.55
C LEU A 36 -0.08 8.13 6.78
N HIS A 37 0.26 9.43 6.83
CA HIS A 37 -0.14 10.33 7.92
C HIS A 37 -1.60 10.83 7.78
N GLU A 38 -2.17 10.77 6.58
CA GLU A 38 -3.56 11.12 6.27
C GLU A 38 -4.49 9.90 6.37
N LEU A 39 -3.94 8.69 6.33
CA LEU A 39 -4.69 7.45 6.45
C LEU A 39 -5.21 7.22 7.88
N SER A 40 -6.47 6.78 7.98
CA SER A 40 -7.07 6.36 9.24
C SER A 40 -6.47 5.03 9.72
N ASP A 41 -6.60 4.69 11.00
CA ASP A 41 -6.17 3.39 11.53
C ASP A 41 -6.69 2.20 10.71
N ALA A 42 -7.95 2.26 10.27
CA ALA A 42 -8.57 1.22 9.44
C ALA A 42 -7.96 1.14 8.03
N ASP A 43 -7.57 2.28 7.45
CA ASP A 43 -6.90 2.31 6.15
C ASP A 43 -5.49 1.72 6.22
N VAL A 44 -4.78 2.00 7.32
CA VAL A 44 -3.44 1.45 7.59
C VAL A 44 -3.51 -0.06 7.81
N ASP A 45 -4.50 -0.54 8.58
CA ASP A 45 -4.74 -1.98 8.79
C ASP A 45 -5.05 -2.69 7.47
N TRP A 46 -5.93 -2.09 6.65
CA TRP A 46 -6.25 -2.62 5.33
C TRP A 46 -5.03 -2.69 4.41
N LEU A 47 -4.20 -1.65 4.39
CA LEU A 47 -2.96 -1.63 3.60
C LEU A 47 -1.95 -2.67 4.09
N GLU A 48 -1.80 -2.81 5.41
CA GLU A 48 -0.92 -3.82 6.00
C GLU A 48 -1.31 -5.22 5.56
N ARG A 49 -2.60 -5.52 5.62
CA ARG A 49 -3.20 -6.78 5.20
C ARG A 49 -3.01 -7.03 3.71
N LEU A 50 -3.25 -6.02 2.87
CA LEU A 50 -3.01 -6.13 1.43
C LEU A 50 -1.58 -6.59 1.12
N VAL A 51 -0.57 -6.04 1.81
CA VAL A 51 0.85 -6.39 1.60
C VAL A 51 1.25 -7.67 2.34
N MET A 52 0.48 -8.16 3.33
CA MET A 52 0.72 -9.48 3.97
C MET A 52 0.09 -10.63 3.19
N GLU A 53 -1.13 -10.44 2.72
CA GLU A 53 -2.01 -11.50 2.22
C GLU A 53 -1.79 -11.78 0.73
N HIS A 54 -1.04 -10.93 0.01
CA HIS A 54 -0.84 -11.04 -1.44
C HIS A 54 0.63 -10.95 -1.85
N ASP A 55 0.97 -11.69 -2.91
CA ASP A 55 2.30 -11.69 -3.51
C ASP A 55 2.57 -10.40 -4.31
N ASP A 56 3.85 -10.03 -4.37
CA ASP A 56 4.31 -8.82 -5.08
C ASP A 56 3.90 -8.79 -6.55
N LEU A 57 3.86 -9.96 -7.20
CA LEU A 57 3.46 -10.07 -8.60
C LEU A 57 1.99 -9.71 -8.80
N ASP A 58 1.11 -10.16 -7.91
CA ASP A 58 -0.33 -9.86 -7.99
C ASP A 58 -0.60 -8.39 -7.70
N LEU A 59 0.05 -7.86 -6.66
CA LEU A 59 0.03 -6.42 -6.36
C LEU A 59 0.43 -5.62 -7.61
N ASN A 60 1.58 -5.93 -8.21
CA ASN A 60 2.04 -5.23 -9.41
C ASN A 60 1.06 -5.39 -10.58
N ASN A 61 0.49 -6.57 -10.80
CA ASN A 61 -0.49 -6.81 -11.86
C ASN A 61 -1.75 -5.96 -11.68
N TRP A 62 -2.23 -5.78 -10.45
CA TRP A 62 -3.36 -4.91 -10.12
C TRP A 62 -3.04 -3.43 -10.32
N MET A 63 -1.84 -3.02 -9.91
CA MET A 63 -1.38 -1.63 -10.02
C MET A 63 -1.14 -1.20 -11.46
N THR A 64 -0.56 -2.09 -12.27
CA THR A 64 -0.32 -1.87 -13.69
C THR A 64 -1.56 -2.11 -14.56
N GLY A 65 -2.65 -2.61 -13.98
CA GLY A 65 -3.88 -2.94 -14.70
C GLY A 65 -3.77 -4.19 -15.59
N ARG A 66 -2.74 -5.00 -15.41
CA ARG A 66 -2.58 -6.31 -16.08
C ARG A 66 -3.59 -7.34 -15.58
N ALA A 67 -4.03 -7.20 -14.33
CA ALA A 67 -5.10 -8.01 -13.74
C ALA A 67 -6.17 -7.11 -13.10
N PRO A 68 -7.44 -7.53 -13.11
CA PRO A 68 -8.49 -6.83 -12.37
C PRO A 68 -8.26 -6.99 -10.86
N VAL A 69 -8.60 -5.95 -10.11
CA VAL A 69 -8.59 -6.00 -8.64
C VAL A 69 -9.79 -6.85 -8.19
N PRO A 70 -9.57 -7.87 -7.34
CA PRO A 70 -10.65 -8.61 -6.69
C PRO A 70 -11.64 -7.69 -5.97
N VAL A 71 -12.93 -8.02 -6.03
CA VAL A 71 -13.99 -7.22 -5.37
C VAL A 71 -13.80 -7.14 -3.85
N GLU A 72 -13.19 -8.15 -3.24
CA GLU A 72 -12.84 -8.17 -1.81
C GLU A 72 -11.79 -7.12 -1.42
N LEU A 73 -11.02 -6.64 -2.40
CA LEU A 73 -10.00 -5.60 -2.23
C LEU A 73 -10.50 -4.22 -2.70
N ASP A 74 -11.81 -4.08 -2.96
CA ASP A 74 -12.39 -2.78 -3.27
C ASP A 74 -12.40 -1.89 -2.03
N HIS A 75 -11.34 -1.10 -1.90
CA HIS A 75 -11.12 -0.19 -0.78
C HIS A 75 -10.73 1.21 -1.27
N PRO A 76 -11.08 2.29 -0.55
CA PRO A 76 -10.60 3.64 -0.87
C PRO A 76 -9.09 3.72 -1.07
N VAL A 77 -8.31 3.04 -0.23
CA VAL A 77 -6.84 2.97 -0.34
C VAL A 77 -6.41 2.34 -1.66
N MET A 78 -7.02 1.22 -2.08
CA MET A 78 -6.72 0.58 -3.36
C MET A 78 -6.98 1.52 -4.54
N ARG A 79 -8.09 2.25 -4.50
CA ARG A 79 -8.45 3.23 -5.55
C ARG A 79 -7.48 4.41 -5.58
N ALA A 80 -7.07 4.89 -4.41
CA ALA A 80 -6.07 5.94 -4.27
C ALA A 80 -4.71 5.47 -4.81
N LEU A 81 -4.28 4.27 -4.43
CA LEU A 81 -3.05 3.64 -4.89
C LEU A 81 -3.04 3.52 -6.43
N LYS A 82 -4.13 3.03 -7.04
CA LYS A 82 -4.23 2.89 -8.51
C LYS A 82 -4.21 4.22 -9.24
N SER A 83 -4.76 5.25 -8.61
CA SER A 83 -4.75 6.62 -9.14
C SER A 83 -3.44 7.34 -8.84
N PHE A 84 -2.61 6.79 -7.97
CA PHE A 84 -1.35 7.37 -7.57
C PHE A 84 -0.35 7.26 -8.73
N LYS A 85 -0.03 8.42 -9.30
CA LYS A 85 1.01 8.53 -10.31
C LYS A 85 2.24 9.10 -9.66
N PHE A 86 3.25 8.26 -9.40
CA PHE A 86 4.56 8.78 -9.08
C PHE A 86 5.17 9.31 -10.39
N THR A 87 5.29 10.63 -10.48
CA THR A 87 6.03 11.26 -11.59
C THR A 87 7.50 11.24 -11.18
N VAL A 88 8.32 10.56 -11.98
CA VAL A 88 9.79 10.54 -11.86
C VAL A 88 10.41 11.88 -12.21
#